data_AF-A0A1I3BRX6-F1
#
_entry.id   AF-A0A1I3BRX6-F1
#
_cell.length_a   1.000
_cell.length_b   1.000
_cell.length_c   1.000
_cell.angle_alpha   90.00
_cell.angle_beta   90.00
_cell.angle_gamma   90.00
#
_symmetry.space_group_name_H-M   'P 1'
#
loop_
_entity.id
_entity.type
_entity.pdbx_description
1 polymer ?
#
loop_
_entity_poly.entity_id
_entity_poly.type
_entity_poly.pdbx_seq_one_letter_code
_entity_poly.pdbx_strand_id
1 'polypeptide(L)'
;MTKEKYALLDTDFISKAHLIRKDDQNKLIDRIMEMPRYQFYCHEQIRKELIKHNVGNSPEWLETKISDGSVHCISDEEIIADLHTIYSDSAEAVYANMLRNGCEAYKSGHFEENFIRLQALDYLSISKELFLQELKADCDEIGEGKNLGELKSYVLLQVLSTKLGEQVYVFCSDDKNARSGIVSLGSARCISVLTAFMRLYKEGVLLRKDAEPYLQAYLSECKKHHQTTFRVHDKSKQMQMCKVPCEQVIREMYAGKLELLQNGNLRYK
;
A
#
# COMPACT_ATOMS: atom_id res chain seq x y z
N MET A 1 5.93 7.67 25.81
CA MET A 1 5.46 6.37 25.28
C MET A 1 5.57 6.42 23.76
N THR A 2 6.21 5.45 23.13
CA THR A 2 6.42 5.46 21.68
C THR A 2 5.26 4.68 21.01
N LYS A 3 4.41 5.40 20.26
CA LYS A 3 3.15 4.90 19.67
C LYS A 3 3.33 3.77 18.65
N GLU A 4 2.33 2.89 18.55
CA GLU A 4 2.19 1.89 17.48
C GLU A 4 2.15 2.56 16.09
N LYS A 5 2.53 1.81 15.06
CA LYS A 5 2.53 2.24 13.66
C LYS A 5 1.67 1.28 12.86
N TYR A 6 0.73 1.81 12.11
CA TYR A 6 -0.15 1.00 11.27
C TYR A 6 0.36 1.01 9.84
N ALA A 7 0.37 -0.14 9.18
CA ALA A 7 0.92 -0.31 7.85
C ALA A 7 -0.02 -1.09 6.94
N LEU A 8 -0.34 -0.52 5.77
CA LEU A 8 -1.04 -1.21 4.70
C LEU A 8 -0.07 -1.80 3.70
N LEU A 9 -0.35 -3.03 3.26
CA LEU A 9 0.39 -3.74 2.24
C LEU A 9 -0.43 -3.80 0.94
N ASP A 10 0.21 -3.40 -0.15
CA ASP A 10 -0.30 -3.46 -1.51
C ASP A 10 0.15 -4.75 -2.24
N THR A 11 -0.65 -5.23 -3.21
CA THR A 11 -0.38 -6.42 -4.04
C THR A 11 0.99 -6.33 -4.71
N ASP A 12 1.25 -5.18 -5.31
CA ASP A 12 2.42 -4.91 -6.14
C ASP A 12 3.68 -4.81 -5.27
N PHE A 13 3.54 -4.20 -4.09
CA PHE A 13 4.58 -4.15 -3.08
C PHE A 13 4.95 -5.53 -2.56
N ILE A 14 3.95 -6.33 -2.14
CA ILE A 14 4.17 -7.70 -1.63
C ILE A 14 4.92 -8.51 -2.69
N SER A 15 4.44 -8.51 -3.93
CA SER A 15 5.05 -9.28 -5.02
C SER A 15 6.51 -8.92 -5.25
N LYS A 16 6.83 -7.62 -5.35
CA LYS A 16 8.20 -7.15 -5.59
C LYS A 16 9.13 -7.40 -4.40
N ALA A 17 8.67 -7.11 -3.18
CA ALA A 17 9.45 -7.34 -1.97
C ALA A 17 9.67 -8.83 -1.68
N HIS A 18 8.77 -9.71 -2.16
CA HIS A 18 8.93 -11.15 -2.06
C HIS A 18 10.03 -11.69 -2.99
N LEU A 19 10.16 -11.13 -4.20
CA LEU A 19 11.20 -11.52 -5.17
C LEU A 19 12.60 -11.07 -4.74
N ILE A 20 12.70 -9.98 -3.99
CA ILE A 20 13.98 -9.47 -3.49
C ILE A 20 14.41 -10.30 -2.29
N ARG A 21 15.46 -11.10 -2.47
CA ARG A 21 15.92 -12.03 -1.44
C ARG A 21 17.43 -12.13 -1.40
N LYS A 22 17.98 -12.34 -0.21
CA LYS A 22 19.38 -12.71 0.00
C LYS A 22 19.63 -14.15 -0.42
N ASP A 23 18.69 -15.02 -0.07
CA ASP A 23 18.63 -16.45 -0.37
C ASP A 23 17.17 -16.92 -0.26
N ASP A 24 16.89 -18.21 -0.48
CA ASP A 24 15.51 -18.73 -0.52
C ASP A 24 14.75 -18.61 0.81
N GLN A 25 15.46 -18.48 1.93
CA GLN A 25 14.88 -18.36 3.27
C GLN A 25 14.80 -16.90 3.75
N ASN A 26 15.48 -15.98 3.07
CA ASN A 26 15.68 -14.61 3.54
C ASN A 26 15.17 -13.61 2.50
N LYS A 27 13.87 -13.32 2.55
CA LYS A 27 13.20 -12.35 1.66
C LYS A 27 13.14 -10.96 2.29
N LEU A 28 13.10 -9.92 1.47
CA LEU A 28 13.04 -8.54 1.95
C LEU A 28 11.73 -8.29 2.71
N ILE A 29 10.62 -8.86 2.24
CA ILE A 29 9.32 -8.74 2.89
C ILE A 29 9.31 -9.28 4.33
N ASP A 30 10.09 -10.33 4.63
CA ASP A 30 10.21 -10.84 6.00
C ASP A 30 10.93 -9.83 6.91
N ARG A 31 11.96 -9.13 6.39
CA ARG A 31 12.63 -8.05 7.12
C ARG A 31 11.69 -6.87 7.38
N ILE A 32 10.75 -6.61 6.48
CA ILE A 32 9.72 -5.59 6.69
C ILE A 32 8.81 -6.00 7.85
N MET A 33 8.40 -7.27 7.94
CA MET A 33 7.58 -7.74 9.06
C MET A 33 8.29 -7.65 10.43
N GLU A 34 9.62 -7.66 10.45
CA GLU A 34 10.42 -7.51 11.69
C GLU A 34 10.47 -6.05 12.21
N MET A 35 9.88 -5.07 11.51
CA MET A 35 9.92 -3.69 11.96
C MET A 35 9.18 -3.49 13.29
N PRO A 36 9.83 -2.88 14.30
CA PRO A 36 9.27 -2.81 15.64
C PRO A 36 8.03 -1.92 15.68
N ARG A 37 6.99 -2.43 16.34
CA ARG A 37 5.71 -1.74 16.63
C ARG A 37 4.88 -1.45 15.38
N TYR A 38 5.14 -2.17 14.29
CA TYR A 38 4.29 -2.16 13.11
C TYR A 38 3.18 -3.19 13.23
N GLN A 39 1.96 -2.76 12.98
CA GLN A 39 0.80 -3.62 12.75
C GLN A 39 0.48 -3.60 11.27
N PHE A 40 0.57 -4.75 10.61
CA PHE A 40 0.38 -4.86 9.17
C PHE A 40 -1.06 -5.26 8.84
N TYR A 41 -1.59 -4.65 7.80
CA TYR A 41 -2.94 -4.83 7.30
C TYR A 41 -2.92 -4.98 5.78
N CYS A 42 -3.87 -5.72 5.24
CA CYS A 42 -4.21 -5.71 3.82
C CYS A 42 -5.71 -5.91 3.65
N HIS A 43 -6.25 -5.53 2.50
CA HIS A 43 -7.63 -5.86 2.15
C HIS A 43 -7.74 -7.28 1.60
N GLU A 44 -8.86 -7.97 1.78
CA GLU A 44 -9.12 -9.30 1.20
C GLU A 44 -8.95 -9.35 -0.33
N GLN A 45 -9.13 -8.20 -0.99
CA GLN A 45 -8.95 -8.08 -2.44
C GLN A 45 -7.48 -8.25 -2.84
N ILE A 46 -6.54 -7.77 -2.02
CA ILE A 46 -5.10 -7.96 -2.23
C ILE A 46 -4.74 -9.44 -2.20
N ARG A 47 -5.35 -10.19 -1.27
CA ARG A 47 -5.22 -11.64 -1.18
C ARG A 47 -5.71 -12.33 -2.47
N LYS A 48 -6.88 -11.94 -2.99
CA LYS A 48 -7.45 -12.48 -4.25
C LYS A 48 -6.53 -12.18 -5.44
N GLU A 49 -6.01 -10.96 -5.54
CA GLU A 49 -5.13 -10.54 -6.64
C GLU A 49 -3.77 -11.25 -6.60
N LEU A 50 -3.18 -11.42 -5.42
CA LEU A 50 -1.93 -12.17 -5.27
C LEU A 50 -2.08 -13.61 -5.76
N ILE A 51 -3.15 -14.31 -5.37
CA ILE A 51 -3.43 -15.69 -5.82
C ILE A 51 -3.48 -15.76 -7.36
N LYS A 52 -4.06 -14.76 -8.02
CA LYS A 52 -4.14 -14.70 -9.48
C LYS A 52 -2.77 -14.50 -10.12
N HIS A 53 -1.96 -13.59 -9.60
CA HIS A 53 -0.64 -13.29 -10.15
C HIS A 53 0.38 -14.40 -9.85
N ASN A 54 0.22 -15.11 -8.72
CA ASN A 54 1.03 -16.22 -8.24
C ASN A 54 2.55 -16.02 -8.43
N VAL A 55 3.05 -14.86 -8.01
CA VAL A 55 4.46 -14.50 -8.21
C VAL A 55 5.30 -15.03 -7.06
N GLY A 56 6.14 -16.01 -7.35
CA GLY A 56 7.22 -16.44 -6.43
C GLY A 56 6.74 -16.99 -5.10
N ASN A 57 5.56 -17.64 -5.05
CA ASN A 57 4.89 -18.13 -3.84
C ASN A 57 4.52 -17.02 -2.83
N SER A 58 4.32 -15.79 -3.31
CA SER A 58 3.80 -14.69 -2.50
C SER A 58 2.39 -14.94 -1.93
N PRO A 59 1.48 -15.71 -2.58
CA PRO A 59 0.19 -16.04 -1.98
C PRO A 59 0.34 -16.90 -0.73
N GLU A 60 1.13 -17.98 -0.78
CA GLU A 60 1.37 -18.88 0.36
C GLU A 60 2.04 -18.15 1.52
N TRP A 61 2.95 -17.22 1.20
CA TRP A 61 3.54 -16.34 2.20
C TRP A 61 2.48 -15.48 2.89
N LEU A 62 1.60 -14.83 2.13
CA LEU A 62 0.56 -14.00 2.73
C LEU A 62 -0.40 -14.84 3.58
N GLU A 63 -0.82 -16.02 3.11
CA GLU A 63 -1.67 -16.93 3.90
C GLU A 63 -1.01 -17.32 5.23
N THR A 64 0.31 -17.58 5.21
CA THR A 64 1.06 -17.90 6.43
C THR A 64 1.03 -16.71 7.40
N LYS A 65 1.24 -15.49 6.89
CA LYS A 65 1.25 -14.25 7.71
C LYS A 65 -0.13 -13.84 8.21
N ILE A 66 -1.19 -14.20 7.49
CA ILE A 66 -2.55 -14.03 7.99
C ILE A 66 -2.82 -15.06 9.10
N SER A 67 -2.46 -16.32 8.87
CA SER A 67 -2.72 -17.42 9.79
C SER A 67 -1.97 -17.29 11.12
N ASP A 68 -0.74 -16.74 11.09
CA ASP A 68 0.08 -16.49 12.29
C ASP A 68 -0.24 -15.15 12.98
N GLY A 69 -1.17 -14.35 12.42
CA GLY A 69 -1.59 -13.06 12.97
C GLY A 69 -0.63 -11.90 12.69
N SER A 70 0.43 -12.09 11.92
CA SER A 70 1.37 -11.01 11.55
C SER A 70 0.75 -9.97 10.61
N VAL A 71 -0.22 -10.37 9.79
CA VAL A 71 -0.94 -9.50 8.85
C VAL A 71 -2.45 -9.65 9.06
N HIS A 72 -3.11 -8.53 9.35
CA HIS A 72 -4.56 -8.46 9.50
C HIS A 72 -5.20 -8.27 8.12
N CYS A 73 -5.81 -9.32 7.59
CA CYS A 73 -6.53 -9.26 6.33
C CYS A 73 -7.99 -8.90 6.58
N ILE A 74 -8.40 -7.70 6.18
CA ILE A 74 -9.71 -7.14 6.50
C ILE A 74 -10.63 -7.24 5.27
N SER A 75 -11.84 -7.76 5.48
CA SER A 75 -12.90 -7.85 4.48
C SER A 75 -13.76 -6.59 4.40
N ASP A 76 -14.52 -6.47 3.31
CA ASP A 76 -15.54 -5.41 3.18
C ASP A 76 -16.58 -5.48 4.32
N GLU A 77 -16.93 -6.69 4.76
CA GLU A 77 -17.87 -6.91 5.85
C GLU A 77 -17.33 -6.36 7.19
N GLU A 78 -16.06 -6.63 7.49
CA GLU A 78 -15.41 -6.12 8.70
C GLU A 78 -15.27 -4.60 8.66
N ILE A 79 -14.95 -4.02 7.50
CA ILE A 79 -14.92 -2.56 7.32
C ILE A 79 -16.30 -1.96 7.64
N ILE A 80 -17.37 -2.54 7.13
CA ILE A 80 -18.72 -2.01 7.39
C ILE A 80 -19.10 -2.17 8.87
N ALA A 81 -18.76 -3.30 9.50
CA ALA A 81 -18.99 -3.48 10.93
C ALA A 81 -18.25 -2.42 11.78
N ASP A 82 -17.02 -2.11 11.40
CA ASP A 82 -16.24 -1.01 11.97
C ASP A 82 -16.91 0.34 11.76
N LEU A 83 -17.40 0.62 10.55
CA LEU A 83 -18.08 1.88 10.22
C LEU A 83 -19.42 2.01 10.96
N HIS A 84 -20.19 0.94 11.18
CA HIS A 84 -21.39 1.00 12.02
C HIS A 84 -21.06 1.36 13.47
N THR A 85 -19.92 0.89 13.98
CA THR A 85 -19.49 1.25 15.34
C THR A 85 -19.18 2.75 15.47
N ILE A 86 -18.76 3.41 14.38
CA ILE A 86 -18.34 4.81 14.36
C ILE A 86 -19.47 5.75 13.93
N TYR A 87 -20.24 5.34 12.91
CA TYR A 87 -21.21 6.16 12.18
C TYR A 87 -22.64 5.62 12.23
N SER A 88 -22.87 4.50 12.93
CA SER A 88 -24.19 3.89 13.13
C SER A 88 -24.92 3.68 11.79
N ASP A 89 -26.09 4.28 11.61
CA ASP A 89 -26.96 4.09 10.44
C ASP A 89 -26.42 4.72 9.14
N SER A 90 -25.28 5.41 9.20
CA SER A 90 -24.63 6.03 8.02
C SER A 90 -23.48 5.21 7.45
N ALA A 91 -23.21 4.01 7.95
CA ALA A 91 -22.00 3.24 7.62
C ALA A 91 -21.87 2.92 6.12
N GLU A 92 -22.95 2.47 5.48
CA GLU A 92 -23.00 2.13 4.05
C GLU A 92 -22.77 3.36 3.18
N ALA A 93 -23.40 4.48 3.52
CA ALA A 93 -23.22 5.76 2.84
C ALA A 93 -21.77 6.26 2.96
N VAL A 94 -21.18 6.12 4.16
CA VAL A 94 -19.79 6.47 4.42
C VAL A 94 -18.84 5.57 3.63
N TYR A 95 -19.07 4.26 3.61
CA TYR A 95 -18.28 3.32 2.80
C TYR A 95 -18.32 3.74 1.32
N ALA A 96 -19.52 3.94 0.76
CA ALA A 96 -19.68 4.31 -0.65
C ALA A 96 -18.97 5.63 -0.98
N ASN A 97 -19.02 6.60 -0.06
CA ASN A 97 -18.31 7.86 -0.22
C ASN A 97 -16.78 7.69 -0.15
N MET A 98 -16.28 6.87 0.78
CA MET A 98 -14.85 6.53 0.87
C MET A 98 -14.35 5.86 -0.42
N LEU A 99 -15.15 4.96 -0.98
CA LEU A 99 -14.86 4.29 -2.25
C LEU A 99 -14.89 5.28 -3.42
N ARG A 100 -15.89 6.17 -3.49
CA ARG A 100 -15.97 7.24 -4.49
C ARG A 100 -14.75 8.16 -4.45
N ASN A 101 -14.31 8.55 -3.26
CA ASN A 101 -13.11 9.37 -3.09
C ASN A 101 -11.85 8.66 -3.63
N GLY A 102 -11.73 7.35 -3.39
CA GLY A 102 -10.64 6.54 -3.94
C GLY A 102 -10.68 6.48 -5.47
N CYS A 103 -11.88 6.32 -6.03
CA CYS A 103 -12.09 6.32 -7.48
C CYS A 103 -11.69 7.65 -8.11
N GLU A 104 -12.15 8.79 -7.59
CA GLU A 104 -11.83 10.12 -8.10
C GLU A 104 -10.33 10.43 -8.00
N ALA A 105 -9.67 9.95 -6.94
CA ALA A 105 -8.23 10.09 -6.77
C ALA A 105 -7.42 9.28 -7.82
N TYR A 106 -7.99 8.19 -8.32
CA TYR A 106 -7.39 7.36 -9.36
C TYR A 106 -7.67 7.90 -10.77
N LYS A 107 -8.95 8.09 -11.10
CA LYS A 107 -9.44 8.61 -12.38
C LYS A 107 -10.81 9.23 -12.17
N SER A 108 -10.98 10.48 -12.60
CA SER A 108 -12.28 11.15 -12.49
C SER A 108 -13.37 10.41 -13.29
N GLY A 109 -14.56 10.27 -12.69
CA GLY A 109 -15.70 9.54 -13.23
C GLY A 109 -15.61 8.01 -13.06
N HIS A 110 -14.54 7.49 -12.44
CA HIS A 110 -14.35 6.04 -12.32
C HIS A 110 -15.42 5.38 -11.43
N PHE A 111 -15.93 6.09 -10.43
CA PHE A 111 -17.00 5.58 -9.58
C PHE A 111 -18.29 5.41 -10.39
N GLU A 112 -18.67 6.46 -11.11
CA GLU A 112 -19.87 6.52 -11.93
C GLU A 112 -19.85 5.48 -13.06
N GLU A 113 -18.66 5.24 -13.64
CA GLU A 113 -18.46 4.26 -14.71
C GLU A 113 -18.57 2.79 -14.23
N ASN A 114 -18.22 2.48 -12.98
CA ASN A 114 -17.97 1.10 -12.56
C ASN A 114 -18.80 0.63 -11.35
N PHE A 115 -19.38 1.53 -10.55
CA PHE A 115 -20.18 1.18 -9.37
C PHE A 115 -21.65 1.57 -9.59
N ILE A 116 -22.28 0.97 -10.61
CA ILE A 116 -23.64 1.34 -11.06
C ILE A 116 -24.68 0.94 -10.01
N ARG A 117 -24.51 -0.23 -9.39
CA ARG A 117 -25.48 -0.74 -8.41
C ARG A 117 -25.45 0.11 -7.15
N LEU A 118 -24.26 0.44 -6.66
CA LEU A 118 -24.11 1.34 -5.51
C LEU A 118 -24.71 2.73 -5.72
N GLN A 119 -24.73 3.23 -6.96
CA GLN A 119 -25.35 4.53 -7.29
C GLN A 119 -26.87 4.50 -7.17
N ALA A 120 -27.50 3.34 -7.39
CA ALA A 120 -28.94 3.18 -7.38
C ALA A 120 -29.53 2.90 -5.97
N LEU A 121 -28.67 2.74 -4.96
CA LEU A 121 -29.09 2.38 -3.60
C LEU A 121 -29.74 3.55 -2.86
N ASP A 122 -30.80 3.24 -2.12
CA ASP A 122 -31.32 4.11 -1.07
C ASP A 122 -30.60 3.84 0.26
N TYR A 123 -29.56 4.65 0.52
CA TYR A 123 -28.74 4.52 1.73
C TYR A 123 -29.49 4.79 3.04
N LEU A 124 -30.72 5.33 3.00
CA LEU A 124 -31.53 5.56 4.19
C LEU A 124 -32.25 4.30 4.68
N SER A 125 -32.40 3.30 3.82
CA SER A 125 -33.23 2.12 4.09
C SER A 125 -32.55 0.78 3.78
N ILE A 126 -31.39 0.80 3.13
CA ILE A 126 -30.65 -0.42 2.78
C ILE A 126 -30.13 -1.16 4.01
N SER A 127 -30.20 -2.49 3.98
CA SER A 127 -29.53 -3.33 4.97
C SER A 127 -28.06 -3.56 4.60
N LYS A 128 -27.24 -3.84 5.62
CA LYS A 128 -25.83 -4.23 5.47
C LYS A 128 -25.65 -5.37 4.47
N GLU A 129 -26.50 -6.40 4.53
CA GLU A 129 -26.41 -7.59 3.68
C GLU A 129 -26.66 -7.24 2.21
N LEU A 130 -27.68 -6.44 1.94
CA LEU A 130 -28.01 -6.01 0.58
C LEU A 130 -26.93 -5.07 0.03
N PHE A 131 -26.40 -4.16 0.84
CA PHE A 131 -25.29 -3.31 0.44
C PHE A 131 -24.06 -4.14 0.06
N LEU A 132 -23.66 -5.10 0.90
CA LEU A 132 -22.52 -5.99 0.62
C LEU A 132 -22.72 -6.81 -0.65
N GLN A 133 -23.95 -7.28 -0.89
CA GLN A 133 -24.30 -8.00 -2.11
C GLN A 133 -24.12 -7.14 -3.37
N GLU A 134 -24.66 -5.92 -3.38
CA GLU A 134 -24.56 -5.02 -4.53
C GLU A 134 -23.12 -4.50 -4.73
N LEU A 135 -22.41 -4.20 -3.64
CA LEU A 135 -20.98 -3.87 -3.66
C LEU A 135 -20.17 -4.98 -4.32
N LYS A 136 -20.40 -6.23 -3.91
CA LYS A 136 -19.72 -7.39 -4.48
C LYS A 136 -20.04 -7.56 -5.95
N ALA A 137 -21.30 -7.39 -6.35
CA ALA A 137 -21.72 -7.48 -7.74
C ALA A 137 -21.03 -6.43 -8.62
N ASP A 138 -20.96 -5.17 -8.20
CA ASP A 138 -20.17 -4.14 -8.91
C ASP A 138 -18.67 -4.54 -8.96
N CYS A 139 -18.11 -5.02 -7.85
CA CYS A 139 -16.70 -5.44 -7.80
C CYS A 139 -16.37 -6.62 -8.72
N ASP A 140 -17.26 -7.60 -8.84
CA ASP A 140 -17.08 -8.77 -9.71
C ASP A 140 -17.21 -8.39 -11.20
N GLU A 141 -18.00 -7.35 -11.52
CA GLU A 141 -18.11 -6.78 -12.88
C GLU A 141 -16.89 -5.92 -13.25
N ILE A 142 -16.19 -5.35 -12.26
CA ILE A 142 -14.90 -4.67 -12.43
C ILE A 142 -13.85 -5.72 -12.80
N GLY A 143 -13.74 -5.97 -14.10
CA GLY A 143 -12.78 -6.90 -14.68
C GLY A 143 -11.32 -6.59 -14.31
N GLU A 144 -10.44 -7.50 -14.70
CA GLU A 144 -9.04 -7.50 -14.27
C GLU A 144 -8.25 -6.26 -14.71
N GLY A 145 -7.28 -5.86 -13.90
CA GLY A 145 -6.40 -4.72 -14.20
C GLY A 145 -7.04 -3.35 -13.97
N LYS A 146 -8.22 -3.27 -13.37
CA LYS A 146 -8.91 -2.01 -13.03
C LYS A 146 -8.65 -1.51 -11.59
N ASN A 147 -7.53 -1.93 -10.98
CA ASN A 147 -7.02 -1.41 -9.71
C ASN A 147 -7.97 -1.58 -8.52
N LEU A 148 -8.83 -2.60 -8.55
CA LEU A 148 -9.80 -2.85 -7.49
C LEU A 148 -9.10 -3.04 -6.12
N GLY A 149 -7.96 -3.74 -6.08
CA GLY A 149 -7.14 -3.87 -4.88
C GLY A 149 -6.63 -2.55 -4.32
N GLU A 150 -6.20 -1.63 -5.19
CA GLU A 150 -5.79 -0.28 -4.79
C GLU A 150 -6.97 0.51 -4.22
N LEU A 151 -8.14 0.47 -4.88
CA LEU A 151 -9.36 1.14 -4.41
C LEU A 151 -9.82 0.61 -3.06
N LYS A 152 -9.84 -0.70 -2.88
CA LYS A 152 -10.23 -1.34 -1.61
C LYS A 152 -9.22 -1.06 -0.49
N SER A 153 -7.92 -1.05 -0.81
CA SER A 153 -6.89 -0.63 0.13
C SER A 153 -7.03 0.85 0.53
N TYR A 154 -7.51 1.69 -0.39
CA TYR A 154 -7.81 3.10 -0.12
C TYR A 154 -9.01 3.28 0.82
N VAL A 155 -10.06 2.46 0.67
CA VAL A 155 -11.18 2.43 1.64
C VAL A 155 -10.66 1.99 3.02
N LEU A 156 -9.90 0.90 3.09
CA LEU A 156 -9.32 0.42 4.35
C LEU A 156 -8.41 1.47 5.00
N LEU A 157 -7.62 2.21 4.21
CA LEU A 157 -6.79 3.32 4.70
C LEU A 157 -7.61 4.43 5.37
N GLN A 158 -8.74 4.81 4.78
CA GLN A 158 -9.63 5.82 5.36
C GLN A 158 -10.25 5.34 6.67
N VAL A 159 -10.66 4.08 6.74
CA VAL A 159 -11.24 3.46 7.94
C VAL A 159 -10.20 3.39 9.06
N LEU A 160 -8.99 2.90 8.78
CA LEU A 160 -7.90 2.85 9.76
C LEU A 160 -7.52 4.24 10.25
N SER A 161 -7.43 5.22 9.35
CA SER A 161 -7.15 6.61 9.72
C SER A 161 -8.23 7.17 10.65
N THR A 162 -9.50 6.85 10.39
CA THR A 162 -10.66 7.27 11.21
C THR A 162 -10.63 6.62 12.59
N LYS A 163 -10.42 5.29 12.65
CA LYS A 163 -10.43 4.52 13.91
C LYS A 163 -9.29 4.88 14.83
N LEU A 164 -8.10 5.07 14.26
CA LEU A 164 -6.87 5.12 15.04
C LEU A 164 -6.42 6.56 15.28
N GLY A 165 -6.85 7.51 14.45
CA GLY A 165 -6.43 8.92 14.57
C GLY A 165 -4.91 9.13 14.40
N GLU A 166 -4.21 8.10 13.94
CA GLU A 166 -2.75 8.05 13.80
C GLU A 166 -2.35 8.01 12.33
N GLN A 167 -1.07 8.28 12.12
CA GLN A 167 -0.47 8.16 10.80
C GLN A 167 -0.36 6.70 10.36
N VAL A 168 -0.85 6.42 9.15
CA VAL A 168 -0.77 5.11 8.50
C VAL A 168 0.36 5.12 7.47
N TYR A 169 1.20 4.09 7.48
CA TYR A 169 2.18 3.84 6.43
C TYR A 169 1.54 2.99 5.34
N VAL A 170 1.81 3.31 4.08
CA VAL A 170 1.28 2.52 2.95
C VAL A 170 2.46 2.00 2.15
N PHE A 171 2.71 0.71 2.25
CA PHE A 171 3.74 0.01 1.49
C PHE A 171 3.16 -0.33 0.13
N CYS A 172 3.51 0.48 -0.87
CA CYS A 172 2.85 0.51 -2.18
C CYS A 172 3.83 0.48 -3.34
N SER A 173 3.27 0.29 -4.54
CA SER A 173 4.01 0.42 -5.80
C SER A 173 4.72 1.78 -5.96
N ASP A 174 5.76 1.80 -6.81
CA ASP A 174 6.46 3.01 -7.23
C ASP A 174 5.63 3.86 -8.22
N ASP A 175 4.41 3.44 -8.59
CA ASP A 175 3.52 4.22 -9.45
C ASP A 175 3.14 5.57 -8.82
N LYS A 176 3.20 6.65 -9.62
CA LYS A 176 2.97 8.01 -9.12
C LYS A 176 1.48 8.28 -8.88
N ASN A 177 0.61 7.75 -9.73
CA ASN A 177 -0.83 8.02 -9.66
C ASN A 177 -1.43 7.32 -8.43
N ALA A 178 -1.09 6.05 -8.23
CA ALA A 178 -1.49 5.29 -7.03
C ALA A 178 -1.10 6.03 -5.73
N ARG A 179 0.13 6.58 -5.68
CA ARG A 179 0.63 7.32 -4.51
C ARG A 179 0.01 8.70 -4.33
N SER A 180 -0.39 9.37 -5.41
CA SER A 180 -0.96 10.72 -5.33
C SER A 180 -2.32 10.71 -4.63
N GLY A 181 -3.15 9.69 -4.92
CA GLY A 181 -4.42 9.50 -4.23
C GLY A 181 -4.25 9.27 -2.73
N ILE A 182 -3.38 8.34 -2.35
CA ILE A 182 -3.08 8.01 -0.93
C ILE A 182 -2.67 9.26 -0.13
N VAL A 183 -1.82 10.11 -0.70
CA VAL A 183 -1.28 11.29 0.00
C VAL A 183 -2.34 12.37 0.19
N SER A 184 -3.35 12.44 -0.69
CA SER A 184 -4.42 13.43 -0.59
C SER A 184 -5.24 13.30 0.70
N LEU A 185 -5.27 12.12 1.32
CA LEU A 185 -5.87 11.88 2.64
C LEU A 185 -5.14 12.58 3.79
N GLY A 186 -3.90 13.06 3.57
CA GLY A 186 -3.12 13.82 4.54
C GLY A 186 -2.53 13.02 5.72
N SER A 187 -3.16 11.92 6.13
CA SER A 187 -2.71 11.04 7.23
C SER A 187 -1.71 9.96 6.81
N ALA A 188 -1.58 9.68 5.50
CA ALA A 188 -0.82 8.54 4.99
C ALA A 188 0.63 8.88 4.63
N ARG A 189 1.57 7.93 4.82
CA ARG A 189 2.96 8.00 4.34
C ARG A 189 3.29 6.81 3.46
N CYS A 190 3.54 7.05 2.17
CA CYS A 190 3.89 6.00 1.24
C CYS A 190 5.34 5.53 1.44
N ILE A 191 5.55 4.21 1.32
CA ILE A 191 6.85 3.56 1.33
C ILE A 191 6.88 2.62 0.13
N SER A 192 7.74 2.91 -0.83
CA SER A 192 8.03 1.99 -1.94
C SER A 192 9.11 0.99 -1.59
N VAL A 193 9.34 0.01 -2.46
CA VAL A 193 10.37 -1.02 -2.27
C VAL A 193 11.76 -0.40 -2.07
N LEU A 194 12.11 0.61 -2.87
CA LEU A 194 13.38 1.35 -2.70
C LEU A 194 13.46 1.97 -1.30
N THR A 195 12.40 2.67 -0.89
CA THR A 195 12.41 3.43 0.36
C THR A 195 12.19 2.55 1.60
N ALA A 196 11.73 1.32 1.43
CA ALA A 196 11.69 0.28 2.47
C ALA A 196 13.09 -0.03 2.99
N PHE A 197 14.13 -0.07 2.14
CA PHE A 197 15.52 -0.20 2.60
C PHE A 197 15.94 0.92 3.54
N MET A 198 15.59 2.16 3.18
CA MET A 198 15.87 3.31 4.06
C MET A 198 15.10 3.20 5.37
N ARG A 199 13.87 2.66 5.33
CA ARG A 199 13.06 2.49 6.53
C ARG A 199 13.63 1.40 7.46
N LEU A 200 13.96 0.24 6.92
CA LEU A 200 14.59 -0.86 7.66
C LEU A 200 15.87 -0.43 8.33
N TYR A 201 16.70 0.38 7.65
CA TYR A 201 17.90 0.97 8.23
C TYR A 201 17.59 1.91 9.39
N LYS A 202 16.63 2.82 9.22
CA LYS A 202 16.21 3.78 10.26
C LYS A 202 15.58 3.12 11.48
N GLU A 203 14.88 2.00 11.28
CA GLU A 203 14.29 1.21 12.37
C GLU A 203 15.30 0.23 13.00
N GLY A 204 16.54 0.18 12.51
CA GLY A 204 17.60 -0.67 13.05
C GLY A 204 17.46 -2.15 12.70
N VAL A 205 16.57 -2.50 11.77
CA VAL A 205 16.28 -3.89 11.38
C VAL A 205 17.30 -4.44 10.39
N LEU A 206 17.67 -3.64 9.39
CA LEU A 206 18.60 -4.06 8.34
C LEU A 206 19.72 -3.02 8.17
N LEU A 207 20.89 -3.35 8.72
CA LEU A 207 22.08 -2.51 8.60
C LEU A 207 22.65 -2.56 7.18
N ARG A 208 23.39 -1.53 6.78
CA ARG A 208 23.95 -1.41 5.41
C ARG A 208 24.73 -2.65 4.98
N LYS A 209 25.55 -3.21 5.86
CA LYS A 209 26.39 -4.39 5.59
C LYS A 209 25.55 -5.64 5.30
N ASP A 210 24.43 -5.80 6.01
CA ASP A 210 23.55 -6.96 5.90
C ASP A 210 22.52 -6.79 4.78
N ALA A 211 22.25 -5.53 4.38
CA ALA A 211 21.38 -5.18 3.26
C ALA A 211 22.00 -5.48 1.88
N GLU A 212 23.32 -5.63 1.78
CA GLU A 212 24.02 -5.71 0.49
C GLU A 212 23.48 -6.81 -0.45
N PRO A 213 23.24 -8.06 -0.01
CA PRO A 213 22.69 -9.09 -0.88
C PRO A 213 21.29 -8.74 -1.42
N TYR A 214 20.45 -8.15 -0.58
CA TYR A 214 19.11 -7.71 -0.97
C TYR A 214 19.15 -6.54 -1.96
N LEU A 215 20.08 -5.61 -1.78
CA LEU A 215 20.25 -4.47 -2.68
C LEU A 215 20.79 -4.91 -4.03
N GLN A 216 21.68 -5.90 -4.08
CA GLN A 216 22.14 -6.50 -5.33
C GLN A 216 21.00 -7.24 -6.04
N ALA A 217 20.18 -8.00 -5.31
CA ALA A 217 18.97 -8.62 -5.87
C ALA A 217 18.02 -7.56 -6.43
N TYR A 218 17.74 -6.49 -5.69
CA TYR A 218 16.89 -5.39 -6.14
C TYR A 218 17.43 -4.68 -7.38
N LEU A 219 18.73 -4.36 -7.41
CA LEU A 219 19.38 -3.76 -8.58
C LEU A 219 19.37 -4.68 -9.80
N SER A 220 19.46 -6.00 -9.59
CA SER A 220 19.32 -6.99 -10.66
C SER A 220 17.92 -6.95 -11.27
N GLU A 221 16.87 -6.90 -10.44
CA GLU A 221 15.50 -6.72 -10.91
C GLU A 221 15.32 -5.40 -11.66
N CYS A 222 15.85 -4.29 -11.14
CA CYS A 222 15.85 -3.01 -11.87
C CYS A 222 16.50 -3.15 -13.25
N LYS A 223 17.65 -3.83 -13.36
CA LYS A 223 18.34 -4.06 -14.64
C LYS A 223 17.53 -4.91 -15.60
N LYS A 224 16.87 -5.98 -15.14
CA LYS A 224 15.97 -6.82 -15.95
C LYS A 224 14.81 -5.99 -16.56
N HIS A 225 14.34 -5.00 -15.82
CA HIS A 225 13.31 -4.06 -16.27
C HIS A 225 13.86 -2.79 -16.95
N HIS A 226 15.14 -2.77 -17.36
CA HIS A 226 15.80 -1.65 -18.03
C HIS A 226 15.81 -0.34 -17.21
N GLN A 227 15.64 -0.42 -15.90
CA GLN A 227 15.68 0.71 -14.99
C GLN A 227 17.11 0.97 -14.50
N THR A 228 17.72 2.05 -15.01
CA THR A 228 19.09 2.46 -14.66
C THR A 228 19.15 3.70 -13.78
N THR A 229 18.02 4.40 -13.61
CA THR A 229 17.93 5.61 -12.78
C THR A 229 16.65 5.61 -11.94
N PHE A 230 16.69 6.29 -10.79
CA PHE A 230 15.51 6.71 -10.04
C PHE A 230 15.28 8.20 -10.22
N ARG A 231 14.03 8.63 -10.06
CA ARG A 231 13.68 10.04 -10.03
C ARG A 231 13.72 10.54 -8.58
N VAL A 232 14.54 11.54 -8.30
CA VAL A 232 14.76 12.13 -6.97
C VAL A 232 14.57 13.63 -7.06
N HIS A 233 13.92 14.24 -6.07
CA HIS A 233 13.81 15.69 -5.99
C HIS A 233 15.16 16.32 -5.60
N ASP A 234 15.54 17.39 -6.28
CA ASP A 234 16.69 18.18 -5.89
C ASP A 234 16.48 18.94 -4.56
N LYS A 235 17.55 19.59 -4.09
CA LYS A 235 17.53 20.42 -2.88
C LYS A 235 16.90 21.81 -3.11
N SER A 236 16.44 22.12 -4.33
CA SER A 236 15.88 23.43 -4.64
C SER A 236 14.54 23.62 -3.93
N LYS A 237 14.08 24.87 -3.82
CA LYS A 237 12.72 25.18 -3.35
C LYS A 237 11.64 24.67 -4.30
N GLN A 238 11.96 24.56 -5.59
CA GLN A 238 11.04 24.08 -6.63
C GLN A 238 10.97 22.55 -6.70
N MET A 239 11.84 21.84 -5.96
CA MET A 239 11.88 20.38 -5.88
C MET A 239 11.85 19.72 -7.26
N GLN A 240 12.78 20.14 -8.14
CA GLN A 240 12.82 19.63 -9.50
C GLN A 240 13.20 18.14 -9.50
N MET A 241 12.57 17.35 -10.39
CA MET A 241 12.87 15.92 -10.50
C MET A 241 14.14 15.71 -11.32
N CYS A 242 15.14 15.07 -10.72
CA CYS A 242 16.37 14.66 -11.38
C CYS A 242 16.41 13.13 -11.55
N LYS A 243 16.94 12.66 -12.69
CA LYS A 243 17.28 11.24 -12.87
C LYS A 243 18.65 10.99 -12.25
N VAL A 244 18.71 10.11 -11.27
CA VAL A 244 19.93 9.76 -10.55
C VAL A 244 20.21 8.26 -10.73
N PRO A 245 21.45 7.83 -11.04
CA PRO A 245 21.78 6.41 -11.18
C PRO A 245 21.36 5.58 -9.97
N CYS A 246 20.82 4.38 -10.19
CA CYS A 246 20.28 3.55 -9.11
C CYS A 246 21.27 3.30 -7.97
N GLU A 247 22.51 2.93 -8.31
CA GLU A 247 23.60 2.67 -7.36
C GLU A 247 23.99 3.93 -6.57
N GLN A 248 23.94 5.10 -7.21
CA GLN A 248 24.19 6.37 -6.53
C GLN A 248 23.10 6.64 -5.49
N VAL A 249 21.82 6.49 -5.85
CA VAL A 249 20.71 6.70 -4.91
C VAL A 249 20.84 5.80 -3.69
N ILE A 250 21.10 4.50 -3.89
CA ILE A 250 21.29 3.55 -2.80
C ILE A 250 22.42 4.01 -1.87
N ARG A 251 23.61 4.33 -2.41
CA ARG A 251 24.74 4.80 -1.61
C ARG A 251 24.38 6.06 -0.82
N GLU A 252 23.67 7.00 -1.43
CA GLU A 252 23.36 8.29 -0.83
C GLU A 252 22.22 8.24 0.20
N MET A 253 21.31 7.27 0.09
CA MET A 253 20.31 6.98 1.12
C MET A 253 20.98 6.61 2.46
N TYR A 254 21.95 5.69 2.43
CA TYR A 254 22.66 5.27 3.65
C TYR A 254 23.68 6.29 4.13
N ALA A 255 24.21 7.14 3.25
CA ALA A 255 25.04 8.29 3.63
C ALA A 255 24.23 9.45 4.26
N GLY A 256 22.90 9.31 4.37
CA GLY A 256 22.05 10.31 5.01
C GLY A 256 21.80 11.57 4.18
N LYS A 257 22.16 11.58 2.89
CA LYS A 257 22.01 12.73 1.97
C LYS A 257 20.58 12.91 1.45
N LEU A 258 19.74 11.90 1.61
CA LEU A 258 18.37 11.87 1.12
C LEU A 258 17.37 11.85 2.29
N GLU A 259 16.22 12.48 2.07
CA GLU A 259 15.03 12.36 2.92
C GLU A 259 13.86 11.76 2.14
N LEU A 260 12.94 11.13 2.89
CA LEU A 260 11.72 10.53 2.35
C LEU A 260 10.56 11.49 2.56
N LEU A 261 9.92 11.87 1.46
CA LEU A 261 8.71 12.67 1.46
C LEU A 261 7.48 11.81 1.74
N GLN A 262 6.38 12.44 2.10
CA GLN A 262 5.12 11.75 2.45
C GLN A 262 4.57 10.88 1.31
N ASN A 263 4.80 11.28 0.05
CA ASN A 263 4.40 10.54 -1.14
C ASN A 263 5.35 9.40 -1.55
N GLY A 264 6.31 9.05 -0.70
CA GLY A 264 7.29 8.00 -0.98
C GLY A 264 8.45 8.44 -1.88
N ASN A 265 8.46 9.68 -2.40
CA ASN A 265 9.60 10.17 -3.18
C ASN A 265 10.79 10.53 -2.29
N LEU A 266 11.98 10.43 -2.86
CA LEU A 266 13.22 10.88 -2.24
C LEU A 266 13.52 12.32 -2.63
N ARG A 267 14.13 13.07 -1.70
CA ARG A 267 14.65 14.43 -1.91
C ARG A 267 16.06 14.57 -1.35
N TYR A 268 16.93 15.30 -2.04
CA TYR A 268 18.22 15.71 -1.49
C TYR A 268 18.06 16.76 -0.39
N LYS A 269 18.77 16.55 0.72
CA LYS A 269 18.87 17.51 1.82
C LYS A 269 19.77 18.69 1.47
#